data_AF-A0A9W9YP25-F1
#
_entry.id   AF-A0A9W9YP25-F1
#
_cell.length_a   1.000
_cell.length_b   1.000
_cell.length_c   1.000
_cell.angle_alpha   90.00
_cell.angle_beta   90.00
_cell.angle_gamma   90.00
#
_symmetry.space_group_name_H-M   'P 1'
#
loop_
_entity.id
_entity.type
_entity.pdbx_description
1 polymer ?
#
loop_
_entity_poly.entity_id
_entity_poly.type
_entity_poly.pdbx_seq_one_letter_code
_entity_poly.pdbx_strand_id
1 'polypeptide(L)'
;MAVLVGLLLCLAAFQSTVSADLHSDYAHYAVLDPAEKMKLFWTADWDAKTVSFAVEAETTGWIELGFSDGTGDMVGSDVVIGWVKDNKGYLTDRFVTSDSIPTIDKQQDYELTGSQESGGKTVLKFKRKFDTCDQQDRRLEKGVTNVVYAYGTEDPVSPMNIDKEVSKGSRSVLLLSKRDIRNIDKTGWTSFAMTANLEPIIKEGNEGLVHHYVLSGCHGNFTESDFHEGVHCLAGSRIMYTKCQKRHMVAVWTVGGEAVYLPSHVGVPIGGNHSPNVFLLEIVYDNPQQIKGRQDSSGVKVYYTNKLQEYDSGIISPMFNSTSLPGGGIKVFAAMIHIHWAGHAGWTKHVRNGKKLPEIARLNNYDFDFQVGSVRFFPKICAGKCNGKCTKKRPMNRLLPVGLILTPGKAQLFILCMFFSGHAIPTRRSSHQTGELIVSLQT
;
A
#
# COMPACT_ATOMS: atom_id res chain seq x y z
N MET A 1 78.32 20.14 -2.77
CA MET A 1 77.31 20.03 -1.69
C MET A 1 75.97 20.43 -2.28
N ALA A 2 75.09 19.47 -2.56
CA ALA A 2 73.74 19.72 -3.05
C ALA A 2 72.77 19.32 -1.92
N VAL A 3 71.99 20.29 -1.44
CA VAL A 3 70.99 20.08 -0.38
C VAL A 3 69.67 19.73 -1.06
N LEU A 4 69.16 18.52 -0.80
CA LEU A 4 67.83 18.08 -1.18
C LEU A 4 66.78 18.79 -0.29
N VAL A 5 65.84 19.51 -0.90
CA VAL A 5 64.61 19.97 -0.24
C VAL A 5 63.51 18.97 -0.59
N GLY A 6 63.09 18.18 0.40
CA GLY A 6 61.94 17.27 0.28
C GLY A 6 60.63 18.03 0.45
N LEU A 7 59.77 17.99 -0.57
CA LEU A 7 58.41 18.52 -0.53
C LEU A 7 57.51 17.48 0.18
N LEU A 8 57.07 17.77 1.40
CA LEU A 8 56.00 17.00 2.07
C LEU A 8 54.65 17.40 1.44
N LEU A 9 54.10 16.53 0.60
CA LEU A 9 52.70 16.59 0.17
C LEU A 9 51.82 16.07 1.31
N CYS A 10 51.19 17.00 2.05
CA CYS A 10 50.06 16.69 2.93
C CYS A 10 48.89 16.19 2.07
N LEU A 11 48.72 14.87 1.99
CA LEU A 11 47.48 14.23 1.55
C LEU A 11 46.42 14.44 2.64
N ALA A 12 45.66 15.52 2.55
CA ALA A 12 44.40 15.65 3.27
C ALA A 12 43.44 14.59 2.70
N ALA A 13 43.24 13.50 3.45
CA ALA A 13 42.17 12.56 3.18
C ALA A 13 40.83 13.26 3.41
N PHE A 14 40.23 13.80 2.35
CA PHE A 14 38.81 14.10 2.33
C PHE A 14 38.06 12.78 2.48
N GLN A 15 37.72 12.42 3.72
CA GLN A 15 36.66 11.45 3.95
C GLN A 15 35.37 12.11 3.48
N SER A 16 34.93 11.79 2.27
CA SER A 16 33.56 12.08 1.85
C SER A 16 32.64 11.27 2.75
N THR A 17 32.06 11.90 3.76
CA THR A 17 30.90 11.36 4.47
C THR A 17 29.76 11.34 3.47
N VAL A 18 29.62 10.25 2.72
CA VAL A 18 28.42 9.97 1.97
C VAL A 18 27.34 9.82 3.04
N SER A 19 26.47 10.82 3.18
CA SER A 19 25.20 10.64 3.88
C SER A 19 24.53 9.45 3.22
N ALA A 20 24.35 8.35 3.96
CA ALA A 20 23.80 7.13 3.40
C ALA A 20 22.39 7.45 2.89
N ASP A 21 22.19 7.38 1.57
CA ASP A 21 20.87 7.54 0.98
C ASP A 21 20.04 6.29 1.27
N LEU A 22 19.24 6.35 2.34
CA LEU A 22 18.39 5.25 2.79
C LEU A 22 17.39 4.81 1.71
N HIS A 23 17.02 5.69 0.77
CA HIS A 23 16.11 5.33 -0.32
C HIS A 23 16.76 4.34 -1.32
N SER A 24 18.08 4.38 -1.45
CA SER A 24 18.83 3.43 -2.28
C SER A 24 19.15 2.12 -1.55
N ASP A 25 19.25 2.17 -0.22
CA ASP A 25 19.60 1.03 0.63
C ASP A 25 18.41 0.13 0.99
N TYR A 26 17.17 0.63 0.84
CA TYR A 26 15.96 -0.09 1.27
C TYR A 26 14.89 -0.17 0.18
N ALA A 27 14.20 -1.32 0.15
CA ALA A 27 13.16 -1.64 -0.83
C ALA A 27 11.87 -0.84 -0.65
N HIS A 28 11.62 -0.34 0.56
CA HIS A 28 10.40 0.34 0.93
C HIS A 28 10.68 1.48 1.92
N TYR A 29 9.79 2.48 1.92
CA TYR A 29 9.78 3.51 2.95
C TYR A 29 8.36 3.98 3.25
N ALA A 30 8.17 4.53 4.43
CA ALA A 30 6.97 5.23 4.85
C ALA A 30 7.36 6.35 5.82
N VAL A 31 6.82 7.55 5.62
CA VAL A 31 6.77 8.56 6.68
C VAL A 31 5.90 8.01 7.81
N LEU A 32 6.23 8.21 9.08
CA LEU A 32 5.44 7.69 10.21
C LEU A 32 4.52 8.75 10.81
N ASP A 33 5.02 9.96 11.02
CA ASP A 33 4.26 11.06 11.63
C ASP A 33 3.77 12.10 10.60
N PRO A 34 2.66 12.82 10.87
CA PRO A 34 2.13 13.82 9.95
C PRO A 34 3.03 15.03 9.68
N ALA A 35 4.03 15.30 10.54
CA ALA A 35 4.98 16.38 10.36
C ALA A 35 6.23 15.93 9.57
N GLU A 36 6.25 14.68 9.12
CA GLU A 36 7.32 14.05 8.35
C GLU A 36 8.70 13.98 9.04
N LYS A 37 8.70 14.06 10.37
CA LYS A 37 9.91 14.08 11.19
C LYS A 37 10.52 12.70 11.41
N MET A 38 9.76 11.64 11.20
CA MET A 38 10.14 10.27 11.45
C MET A 38 9.76 9.40 10.25
N LYS A 39 10.73 8.64 9.74
CA LYS A 39 10.61 7.83 8.53
C LYS A 39 11.12 6.42 8.80
N LEU A 40 10.34 5.44 8.37
CA LEU A 40 10.70 4.03 8.39
C LEU A 40 11.11 3.59 6.99
N PHE A 41 12.21 2.87 6.91
CA PHE A 41 12.70 2.21 5.71
C PHE A 41 12.86 0.73 6.01
N TRP A 42 12.53 -0.15 5.06
CA TRP A 42 12.68 -1.58 5.29
C TRP A 42 12.88 -2.40 4.02
N THR A 43 13.47 -3.59 4.21
CA THR A 43 13.60 -4.64 3.20
C THR A 43 13.35 -5.99 3.83
N ALA A 44 12.44 -6.79 3.25
CA ALA A 44 12.18 -8.16 3.70
C ALA A 44 13.00 -9.18 2.89
N ASP A 45 13.81 -9.97 3.59
CA ASP A 45 14.47 -11.16 3.05
C ASP A 45 13.61 -12.39 3.30
N TRP A 46 13.04 -12.95 2.23
CA TRP A 46 12.12 -14.09 2.30
C TRP A 46 12.82 -15.43 2.50
N ASP A 47 14.09 -15.53 2.12
CA ASP A 47 14.87 -16.76 2.23
C ASP A 47 15.44 -16.88 3.64
N ALA A 48 16.01 -15.79 4.16
CA ALA A 48 16.47 -15.69 5.55
C ALA A 48 15.32 -15.53 6.56
N LYS A 49 14.12 -15.15 6.09
CA LYS A 49 12.94 -14.80 6.91
C LYS A 49 13.24 -13.70 7.92
N THR A 50 13.85 -12.63 7.45
CA THR A 50 14.25 -11.46 8.26
C THR A 50 13.82 -10.17 7.60
N VAL A 51 13.56 -9.14 8.39
CA VAL A 51 13.37 -7.76 7.91
C VAL A 51 14.53 -6.92 8.42
N SER A 52 15.15 -6.18 7.51
CA SER A 52 16.10 -5.11 7.84
C SER A 52 15.36 -3.79 7.82
N PHE A 53 15.57 -2.98 8.86
CA PHE A 53 14.94 -1.69 9.07
C PHE A 53 15.98 -0.59 9.17
N ALA A 54 15.61 0.61 8.73
CA ALA A 54 16.22 1.85 9.17
C ALA A 54 15.14 2.83 9.61
N VAL A 55 15.37 3.53 10.71
CA VAL A 55 14.50 4.58 11.22
C VAL A 55 15.31 5.87 11.25
N GLU A 56 14.83 6.89 10.55
CA GLU A 56 15.37 8.25 10.58
C GLU A 56 14.37 9.14 11.34
N ALA A 57 14.82 9.84 12.37
CA ALA A 57 14.01 10.82 13.09
C ALA A 57 14.74 12.15 13.27
N GLU A 58 14.02 13.27 13.16
CA GLU A 58 14.47 14.62 13.49
C GLU A 58 14.54 14.83 15.01
N THR A 59 15.49 14.15 15.63
CA THR A 59 15.81 14.27 17.05
C THR A 59 17.29 13.93 17.30
N THR A 60 17.80 14.38 18.45
CA THR A 60 19.10 13.99 19.04
C THR A 60 18.91 13.15 20.31
N GLY A 61 17.79 12.45 20.39
CA GLY A 61 17.42 11.62 21.52
C GLY A 61 17.00 10.23 21.07
N TRP A 62 16.24 9.54 21.92
CA TRP A 62 15.80 8.19 21.62
C TRP A 62 14.67 8.12 20.59
N ILE A 63 14.64 6.98 19.91
CA ILE A 63 13.64 6.55 18.94
C ILE A 63 13.03 5.23 19.42
N GLU A 64 11.70 5.13 19.34
CA GLU A 64 10.94 3.90 19.52
C GLU A 64 10.23 3.51 18.22
N LEU A 65 10.37 2.25 17.85
CA LEU A 65 9.61 1.64 16.77
C LEU A 65 9.07 0.30 17.26
N GLY A 66 7.84 -0.04 16.95
CA GLY A 66 7.34 -1.36 17.26
C GLY A 66 6.12 -1.78 16.45
N PHE A 67 5.52 -2.87 16.87
CA PHE A 67 4.42 -3.51 16.19
C PHE A 67 3.30 -3.82 17.17
N SER A 68 2.06 -3.51 16.79
CA SER A 68 0.88 -3.76 17.60
C SER A 68 -0.18 -4.55 16.87
N ASP A 69 -1.01 -5.25 17.65
CA ASP A 69 -2.21 -5.90 17.15
C ASP A 69 -3.34 -4.87 16.96
N GLY A 70 -4.39 -5.25 16.22
CA GLY A 70 -5.63 -4.46 16.15
C GLY A 70 -5.45 -3.15 15.39
N THR A 71 -5.64 -2.02 16.07
CA THR A 71 -5.76 -0.67 15.47
C THR A 71 -4.58 0.26 15.75
N GLY A 72 -3.42 -0.27 16.15
CA GLY A 72 -2.25 0.58 16.36
C GLY A 72 -2.01 1.03 17.81
N ASP A 73 -2.64 0.39 18.80
CA ASP A 73 -2.47 0.80 20.20
C ASP A 73 -1.02 0.58 20.69
N MET A 74 -0.52 1.55 21.45
CA MET A 74 0.81 1.47 22.07
C MET A 74 0.85 0.39 23.16
N VAL A 75 -0.18 0.30 23.99
CA VAL A 75 -0.25 -0.74 25.03
C VAL A 75 -0.43 -2.10 24.39
N GLY A 76 0.41 -3.05 24.78
CA GLY A 76 0.47 -4.40 24.23
C GLY A 76 1.35 -4.53 22.99
N SER A 77 2.12 -3.51 22.63
CA SER A 77 3.05 -3.56 21.50
C SER A 77 4.42 -4.14 21.89
N ASP A 78 5.02 -4.80 20.90
CA ASP A 78 6.43 -5.24 20.85
C ASP A 78 7.21 -4.09 20.25
N VAL A 79 8.12 -3.49 21.01
CA VAL A 79 8.82 -2.27 20.63
C VAL A 79 10.31 -2.40 20.84
N VAL A 80 11.07 -1.72 20.00
CA VAL A 80 12.48 -1.50 20.18
C VAL A 80 12.73 -0.02 20.45
N ILE A 81 13.50 0.27 21.49
CA ILE A 81 13.97 1.63 21.80
C ILE A 81 15.47 1.69 21.61
N GLY A 82 15.94 2.69 20.86
CA GLY A 82 17.36 2.96 20.68
C GLY A 82 17.70 4.43 20.60
N TRP A 83 18.97 4.74 20.75
CA TRP A 83 19.54 6.10 20.73
C TRP A 83 21.03 6.04 20.40
N VAL A 84 21.67 7.19 20.21
CA VAL A 84 23.09 7.26 19.85
C VAL A 84 23.80 8.19 20.80
N LYS A 85 24.68 7.63 21.64
CA LYS A 85 25.43 8.41 22.63
C LYS A 85 26.92 8.15 22.49
N ASP A 86 27.71 9.21 22.47
CA ASP A 86 29.18 9.14 22.32
C ASP A 86 29.62 8.33 21.09
N ASN A 87 28.95 8.53 19.95
CA ASN A 87 29.13 7.76 18.70
C ASN A 87 28.86 6.25 18.81
N LYS A 88 28.16 5.82 19.87
CA LYS A 88 27.75 4.44 20.07
C LYS A 88 26.24 4.32 20.05
N GLY A 89 25.74 3.44 19.21
CA GLY A 89 24.32 3.08 19.18
C GLY A 89 23.94 2.14 20.33
N TYR A 90 22.74 2.36 20.85
CA TYR A 90 22.09 1.51 21.83
C TYR A 90 20.75 1.08 21.27
N LEU A 91 20.37 -0.16 21.54
CA LEU A 91 19.10 -0.72 21.11
C LEU A 91 18.66 -1.73 22.17
N THR A 92 17.40 -1.64 22.58
CA THR A 92 16.80 -2.51 23.59
C THR A 92 15.43 -2.94 23.13
N ASP A 93 15.22 -4.24 23.12
CA ASP A 93 13.94 -4.89 22.87
C ASP A 93 13.07 -4.84 24.13
N ARG A 94 11.79 -4.52 23.95
CA ARG A 94 10.87 -4.15 25.02
C ARG A 94 9.44 -4.52 24.68
N PHE A 95 8.65 -4.65 25.74
CA PHE A 95 7.21 -4.85 25.66
C PHE A 95 6.47 -3.76 26.43
N VAL A 96 5.43 -3.20 25.81
CA VAL A 96 4.63 -2.12 26.39
C VAL A 96 3.45 -2.70 27.16
N THR A 97 3.49 -2.67 28.50
CA THR A 97 2.39 -3.19 29.33
C THR A 97 1.38 -2.12 29.78
N SER A 98 1.77 -0.85 29.73
CA SER A 98 1.02 0.31 30.23
C SER A 98 1.56 1.60 29.64
N ASP A 99 0.92 2.74 29.91
CA ASP A 99 1.37 4.09 29.49
C ASP A 99 2.66 4.58 30.19
N SER A 100 3.44 3.68 30.77
CA SER A 100 4.72 3.94 31.42
C SER A 100 5.87 3.49 30.52
N ILE A 101 7.12 3.77 30.93
CA ILE A 101 8.33 3.32 30.22
C ILE A 101 8.21 1.82 29.89
N PRO A 102 8.38 1.41 28.61
CA PRO A 102 8.28 0.01 28.23
C PRO A 102 9.30 -0.87 28.94
N THR A 103 8.86 -2.05 29.38
CA THR A 103 9.70 -2.99 30.13
C THR A 103 10.67 -3.68 29.18
N ILE A 104 11.94 -3.76 29.57
CA ILE A 104 12.97 -4.50 28.81
C ILE A 104 12.57 -5.97 28.75
N ASP A 105 12.61 -6.52 27.54
CA ASP A 105 12.28 -7.92 27.32
C ASP A 105 13.41 -8.85 27.80
N LYS A 106 13.02 -10.04 28.27
CA LYS A 106 13.95 -11.08 28.74
C LYS A 106 14.76 -11.67 27.60
N GLN A 107 14.16 -11.77 26.41
CA GLN A 107 14.86 -12.08 25.18
C GLN A 107 15.14 -10.77 24.43
N GLN A 108 16.18 -10.73 23.60
CA GLN A 108 16.47 -9.56 22.77
C GLN A 108 16.53 -10.06 21.34
N ASP A 109 15.51 -9.73 20.55
CA ASP A 109 15.29 -10.31 19.22
C ASP A 109 15.65 -9.37 18.06
N TYR A 110 16.03 -8.13 18.38
CA TYR A 110 16.49 -7.13 17.44
C TYR A 110 18.03 -7.04 17.45
N GLU A 111 18.64 -7.06 16.27
CA GLU A 111 20.08 -6.87 16.09
C GLU A 111 20.36 -5.49 15.51
N LEU A 112 21.03 -4.62 16.27
CA LEU A 112 21.50 -3.31 15.79
C LEU A 112 22.62 -3.51 14.75
N THR A 113 22.42 -2.98 13.55
CA THR A 113 23.36 -3.10 12.41
C THR A 113 24.01 -1.77 12.03
N GLY A 114 23.49 -0.64 12.52
CA GLY A 114 24.08 0.67 12.31
C GLY A 114 23.40 1.75 13.13
N SER A 115 24.15 2.80 13.46
CA SER A 115 23.65 3.92 14.26
C SER A 115 24.42 5.18 13.90
N GLN A 116 23.71 6.29 13.73
CA GLN A 116 24.31 7.58 13.44
C GLN A 116 23.45 8.69 14.03
N GLU A 117 24.08 9.69 14.64
CA GLU A 117 23.45 10.94 14.98
C GLU A 117 24.27 12.07 14.37
N SER A 118 23.62 12.89 13.54
CA SER A 118 24.25 14.03 12.88
C SER A 118 23.21 15.00 12.33
N GLY A 119 23.51 16.30 12.35
CA GLY A 119 22.63 17.32 11.76
C GLY A 119 21.25 17.43 12.41
N GLY A 120 21.15 17.15 13.72
CA GLY A 120 19.88 17.15 14.45
C GLY A 120 18.98 15.96 14.15
N LYS A 121 19.52 14.90 13.54
CA LYS A 121 18.81 13.66 13.22
C LYS A 121 19.49 12.46 13.83
N THR A 122 18.68 11.49 14.24
CA THR A 122 19.10 10.18 14.70
C THR A 122 18.64 9.13 13.70
N VAL A 123 19.56 8.26 13.30
CA VAL A 123 19.32 7.13 12.39
C VAL A 123 19.75 5.84 13.05
N LEU A 124 18.82 4.90 13.19
CA LEU A 124 19.07 3.55 13.68
C LEU A 124 18.77 2.54 12.59
N LYS A 125 19.69 1.60 12.36
CA LYS A 125 19.54 0.48 11.45
C LYS A 125 19.59 -0.82 12.27
N PHE A 126 18.63 -1.70 12.06
CA PHE A 126 18.54 -2.97 12.79
C PHE A 126 17.81 -4.03 11.97
N LYS A 127 17.84 -5.28 12.42
CA LYS A 127 17.09 -6.37 11.77
C LYS A 127 16.41 -7.26 12.80
N ARG A 128 15.33 -7.91 12.35
CA ARG A 128 14.52 -8.84 13.16
C ARG A 128 14.04 -10.00 12.29
N LYS A 129 13.86 -11.19 12.88
CA LYS A 129 13.24 -12.34 12.20
C LYS A 129 11.74 -12.13 12.02
N PHE A 130 11.13 -12.79 11.04
CA PHE A 130 9.66 -12.78 10.90
C PHE A 130 8.97 -13.40 12.11
N ASP A 131 9.63 -14.36 12.75
CA ASP A 131 9.16 -15.11 13.90
C ASP A 131 10.35 -15.29 14.84
N THR A 132 10.28 -14.68 16.01
CA THR A 132 11.34 -14.68 17.02
C THR A 132 11.16 -15.81 18.03
N CYS A 133 9.98 -16.44 18.02
CA CYS A 133 9.55 -17.45 18.98
C CYS A 133 9.47 -16.94 20.43
N ASP A 134 9.53 -15.63 20.66
CA ASP A 134 9.17 -15.01 21.95
C ASP A 134 7.65 -14.78 22.01
N GLN A 135 7.06 -15.00 23.18
CA GLN A 135 5.64 -14.79 23.45
C GLN A 135 5.27 -13.32 23.60
N GLN A 136 6.23 -12.47 23.95
CA GLN A 136 6.06 -11.02 24.06
C GLN A 136 6.17 -10.34 22.67
N ASP A 137 6.74 -11.06 21.71
CA ASP A 137 6.96 -10.58 20.36
C ASP A 137 5.79 -10.77 19.41
N ARG A 138 5.65 -9.81 18.49
CA ARG A 138 4.69 -9.88 17.40
C ARG A 138 5.31 -10.53 16.17
N ARG A 139 4.77 -11.69 15.81
CA ARG A 139 5.07 -12.33 14.54
C ARG A 139 4.73 -11.41 13.37
N LEU A 140 5.69 -11.19 12.49
CA LEU A 140 5.51 -10.45 11.26
C LEU A 140 4.87 -11.37 10.21
N GLU A 141 3.64 -11.06 9.80
CA GLU A 141 2.87 -11.84 8.85
C GLU A 141 2.57 -11.07 7.56
N LYS A 142 2.14 -11.80 6.52
CA LYS A 142 1.67 -11.18 5.27
C LYS A 142 0.36 -10.44 5.53
N GLY A 143 0.33 -9.16 5.21
CA GLY A 143 -0.84 -8.31 5.35
C GLY A 143 -0.41 -6.94 5.85
N VAL A 144 -1.38 -6.20 6.39
CA VAL A 144 -1.12 -4.94 7.06
C VAL A 144 -0.43 -5.22 8.39
N THR A 145 0.58 -4.42 8.68
CA THR A 145 1.31 -4.38 9.94
C THR A 145 1.12 -3.00 10.54
N ASN A 146 0.60 -2.92 11.76
CA ASN A 146 0.50 -1.66 12.47
C ASN A 146 1.86 -1.36 13.11
N VAL A 147 2.51 -0.30 12.65
CA VAL A 147 3.74 0.21 13.24
C VAL A 147 3.36 1.23 14.30
N VAL A 148 3.88 1.08 15.51
CA VAL A 148 3.84 2.12 16.52
C VAL A 148 5.18 2.84 16.56
N TYR A 149 5.16 4.13 16.84
CA TYR A 149 6.37 4.94 16.87
C TYR A 149 6.30 6.00 17.96
N ALA A 150 7.46 6.31 18.53
CA ALA A 150 7.64 7.47 19.39
C ALA A 150 9.09 7.98 19.31
N TYR A 151 9.32 9.22 19.75
CA TYR A 151 10.67 9.72 19.94
C TYR A 151 10.72 10.78 21.05
N GLY A 152 11.85 10.81 21.77
CA GLY A 152 12.19 11.84 22.75
C GLY A 152 13.22 12.81 22.20
N THR A 153 13.51 13.89 22.94
CA THR A 153 14.49 14.91 22.54
C THR A 153 15.86 14.73 23.19
N GLU A 154 15.94 13.92 24.23
CA GLU A 154 17.17 13.70 24.99
C GLU A 154 17.61 12.23 24.93
N ASP A 155 18.91 12.00 25.02
CA ASP A 155 19.46 10.67 25.19
C ASP A 155 19.14 10.12 26.59
N PRO A 156 18.63 8.87 26.70
CA PRO A 156 18.46 8.21 27.97
C PRO A 156 19.76 8.18 28.79
N VAL A 157 19.65 8.49 30.09
CA VAL A 157 20.77 8.37 31.04
C VAL A 157 21.14 6.89 31.23
N SER A 158 20.12 6.01 31.18
CA SER A 158 20.28 4.56 31.20
C SER A 158 19.10 3.88 30.51
N PRO A 159 19.19 2.59 30.16
CA PRO A 159 18.05 1.85 29.63
C PRO A 159 16.80 1.82 30.54
N MET A 160 16.93 2.15 31.84
CA MET A 160 15.79 2.20 32.77
C MET A 160 15.25 3.62 32.98
N ASN A 161 15.88 4.64 32.40
CA ASN A 161 15.51 6.03 32.58
C ASN A 161 15.44 6.72 31.21
N ILE A 162 14.28 6.61 30.60
CA ILE A 162 13.89 7.19 29.32
C ILE A 162 12.93 8.34 29.65
N ASP A 163 13.22 9.52 29.14
CA ASP A 163 12.35 10.69 29.29
C ASP A 163 11.04 10.50 28.52
N LYS A 164 10.09 11.39 28.78
CA LYS A 164 8.76 11.30 28.15
C LYS A 164 8.86 11.62 26.67
N GLU A 165 8.12 10.88 25.86
CA GLU A 165 8.01 11.10 24.43
C GLU A 165 7.47 12.50 24.10
N VAL A 166 8.03 13.12 23.06
CA VAL A 166 7.54 14.40 22.53
C VAL A 166 6.44 14.16 21.49
N SER A 167 6.55 13.06 20.75
CA SER A 167 5.54 12.64 19.79
C SER A 167 5.44 11.12 19.81
N LYS A 168 4.22 10.63 19.64
CA LYS A 168 3.92 9.22 19.43
C LYS A 168 2.70 9.03 18.55
N GLY A 169 2.61 7.88 17.92
CA GLY A 169 1.48 7.51 17.11
C GLY A 169 1.62 6.12 16.54
N SER A 170 0.75 5.82 15.57
CA SER A 170 0.77 4.57 14.85
C SER A 170 0.54 4.83 13.37
N ARG A 171 1.08 3.94 12.54
CA ARG A 171 0.87 3.93 11.11
C ARG A 171 0.87 2.51 10.57
N SER A 172 -0.10 2.20 9.74
CA SER A 172 -0.16 0.93 9.04
C SER A 172 0.74 0.91 7.81
N VAL A 173 1.44 -0.21 7.61
CA VAL A 173 2.33 -0.45 6.46
C VAL A 173 2.18 -1.89 5.95
N LEU A 174 2.65 -2.16 4.73
CA LEU A 174 2.84 -3.52 4.21
C LEU A 174 4.28 -3.96 4.42
N LEU A 175 4.60 -4.47 5.60
CA LEU A 175 5.97 -4.81 5.93
C LEU A 175 6.50 -5.99 5.09
N LEU A 176 5.72 -7.07 5.00
CA LEU A 176 6.07 -8.27 4.23
C LEU A 176 5.51 -8.22 2.80
N SER A 177 5.95 -7.22 2.03
CA SER A 177 5.76 -7.16 0.58
C SER A 177 6.88 -7.92 -0.14
N LYS A 178 6.57 -8.52 -1.30
CA LYS A 178 7.57 -9.18 -2.17
C LYS A 178 8.21 -8.22 -3.17
N ARG A 179 7.83 -6.94 -3.15
CA ARG A 179 8.15 -5.99 -4.20
C ARG A 179 9.34 -5.12 -3.80
N ASP A 180 10.52 -5.36 -4.36
CA ASP A 180 11.67 -4.48 -4.14
C ASP A 180 11.70 -3.37 -5.19
N ILE A 181 11.45 -2.12 -4.80
CA ILE A 181 11.40 -0.98 -5.74
C ILE A 181 12.77 -0.68 -6.37
N ARG A 182 13.86 -1.11 -5.74
CA ARG A 182 15.24 -0.87 -6.21
C ARG A 182 15.62 -1.80 -7.37
N ASN A 183 15.01 -2.98 -7.40
CA ASN A 183 15.21 -3.98 -8.45
C ASN A 183 14.18 -3.86 -9.58
N ILE A 184 13.42 -2.76 -9.62
CA ILE A 184 12.59 -2.45 -10.78
C ILE A 184 13.53 -1.93 -11.87
N ASP A 185 13.89 -2.81 -12.78
CA ASP A 185 14.62 -2.47 -13.99
C ASP A 185 13.83 -1.43 -14.81
N LYS A 186 14.23 -0.17 -14.71
CA LYS A 186 13.62 0.95 -15.44
C LYS A 186 14.05 0.98 -16.92
N THR A 187 15.01 0.17 -17.35
CA THR A 187 15.65 0.29 -18.69
C THR A 187 15.74 -1.02 -19.49
N GLY A 188 15.39 -2.18 -18.93
CA GLY A 188 15.51 -3.49 -19.61
C GLY A 188 14.24 -4.08 -20.21
N TRP A 189 13.12 -3.34 -20.27
CA TRP A 189 11.94 -3.79 -21.01
C TRP A 189 11.96 -3.29 -22.45
N THR A 190 12.79 -3.91 -23.30
CA THR A 190 12.71 -3.69 -24.75
C THR A 190 11.60 -4.58 -25.35
N SER A 191 10.53 -3.91 -25.79
CA SER A 191 9.39 -4.35 -26.65
C SER A 191 8.05 -4.79 -26.01
N PHE A 192 7.27 -3.79 -25.60
CA PHE A 192 5.80 -3.58 -25.63
C PHE A 192 4.77 -4.74 -25.54
N ALA A 193 4.00 -4.76 -24.43
CA ALA A 193 2.55 -4.49 -24.35
C ALA A 193 2.14 -4.24 -22.88
N MET A 194 1.63 -3.04 -22.54
CA MET A 194 1.23 -2.64 -21.19
C MET A 194 -0.12 -1.93 -21.28
N THR A 195 -1.13 -2.39 -20.53
CA THR A 195 -2.50 -1.86 -20.66
C THR A 195 -3.13 -1.77 -19.29
N ALA A 196 -3.01 -0.57 -18.73
CA ALA A 196 -3.44 -0.06 -17.44
C ALA A 196 -2.57 -0.49 -16.24
N ASN A 197 -1.31 -0.03 -16.24
CA ASN A 197 -0.72 0.34 -14.95
C ASN A 197 -1.40 1.62 -14.47
N LEU A 198 -1.71 1.67 -13.18
CA LEU A 198 -2.41 2.76 -12.54
C LEU A 198 -1.54 3.25 -11.39
N GLU A 199 -0.91 4.40 -11.58
CA GLU A 199 -0.07 5.01 -10.53
C GLU A 199 -0.85 6.13 -9.85
N PRO A 200 -1.00 6.10 -8.51
CA PRO A 200 -1.56 7.23 -7.79
C PRO A 200 -0.66 8.45 -7.98
N ILE A 201 -1.26 9.61 -8.18
CA ILE A 201 -0.60 10.91 -8.12
C ILE A 201 -1.20 11.60 -6.90
N ILE A 202 -0.44 11.70 -5.82
CA ILE A 202 -0.84 12.47 -4.64
C ILE A 202 -0.05 13.77 -4.65
N LYS A 203 -0.75 14.90 -4.58
CA LYS A 203 -0.10 16.21 -4.50
C LYS A 203 0.66 16.31 -3.19
N GLU A 204 1.91 16.79 -3.27
CA GLU A 204 2.75 17.03 -2.10
C GLU A 204 2.01 17.90 -1.06
N GLY A 205 2.00 17.40 0.19
CA GLY A 205 1.25 17.96 1.31
C GLY A 205 -0.18 17.44 1.46
N ASN A 206 -0.76 16.75 0.47
CA ASN A 206 -2.13 16.21 0.56
C ASN A 206 -2.19 14.71 0.91
N GLU A 207 -1.06 14.11 1.29
CA GLU A 207 -0.93 12.69 1.65
C GLU A 207 -1.81 12.29 2.83
N GLY A 208 -2.10 13.22 3.74
CA GLY A 208 -3.03 13.02 4.87
C GLY A 208 -4.48 13.42 4.58
N LEU A 209 -4.80 13.91 3.38
CA LEU A 209 -6.14 14.37 3.00
C LEU A 209 -6.80 13.49 1.95
N VAL A 210 -6.05 12.95 0.99
CA VAL A 210 -6.60 12.07 -0.06
C VAL A 210 -6.75 10.66 0.50
N HIS A 211 -7.97 10.27 0.87
CA HIS A 211 -8.22 8.99 1.53
C HIS A 211 -8.41 7.85 0.53
N HIS A 212 -9.15 8.06 -0.55
CA HIS A 212 -9.23 7.11 -1.67
C HIS A 212 -9.69 7.74 -2.97
N TYR A 213 -9.44 7.06 -4.09
CA TYR A 213 -10.07 7.39 -5.35
C TYR A 213 -10.64 6.16 -6.06
N VAL A 214 -11.67 6.40 -6.87
CA VAL A 214 -12.22 5.43 -7.79
C VAL A 214 -12.16 6.03 -9.19
N LEU A 215 -11.45 5.36 -10.09
CA LEU A 215 -11.51 5.66 -11.52
C LEU A 215 -12.56 4.76 -12.15
N SER A 216 -13.61 5.39 -12.68
CA SER A 216 -14.70 4.71 -13.37
C SER A 216 -14.64 4.97 -14.87
N GLY A 217 -14.93 3.94 -15.66
CA GLY A 217 -15.13 4.03 -17.10
C GLY A 217 -16.60 4.23 -17.45
N CYS A 218 -16.90 5.26 -18.22
CA CYS A 218 -18.23 5.57 -18.76
C CYS A 218 -18.24 5.40 -20.28
N HIS A 219 -19.34 4.87 -20.81
CA HIS A 219 -19.62 4.91 -22.25
C HIS A 219 -20.90 5.70 -22.50
N GLY A 220 -20.81 6.77 -23.29
CA GLY A 220 -21.93 7.66 -23.55
C GLY A 220 -21.59 8.79 -24.52
N ASN A 221 -22.54 9.69 -24.74
CA ASN A 221 -22.32 10.89 -25.55
C ASN A 221 -21.94 12.06 -24.62
N PHE A 222 -20.67 12.42 -24.63
CA PHE A 222 -20.10 13.50 -23.82
C PHE A 222 -19.68 14.66 -24.73
N THR A 223 -19.87 15.89 -24.25
CA THR A 223 -19.51 17.14 -24.94
C THR A 223 -18.46 17.88 -24.13
N GLU A 224 -17.72 18.82 -24.73
CA GLU A 224 -16.66 19.58 -24.04
C GLU A 224 -17.16 20.23 -22.73
N SER A 225 -18.39 20.73 -22.72
CA SER A 225 -19.05 21.27 -21.53
C SER A 225 -19.15 20.32 -20.32
N ASP A 226 -18.97 19.01 -20.51
CA ASP A 226 -18.99 18.02 -19.43
C ASP A 226 -17.65 17.93 -18.67
N PHE A 227 -16.56 18.56 -19.14
CA PHE A 227 -15.20 18.31 -18.64
C PHE A 227 -14.58 19.45 -17.80
N HIS A 228 -15.29 20.55 -17.56
CA HIS A 228 -14.64 21.80 -17.13
C HIS A 228 -14.57 22.05 -15.62
N GLU A 229 -15.34 21.37 -14.76
CA GLU A 229 -15.28 21.62 -13.30
C GLU A 229 -15.49 20.35 -12.46
N GLY A 230 -14.66 20.21 -11.41
CA GLY A 230 -14.84 19.21 -10.37
C GLY A 230 -16.13 19.47 -9.60
N VAL A 231 -16.96 18.45 -9.42
CA VAL A 231 -18.25 18.56 -8.73
C VAL A 231 -18.27 17.69 -7.48
N HIS A 232 -18.95 18.16 -6.44
CA HIS A 232 -19.20 17.34 -5.26
C HIS A 232 -20.09 16.15 -5.62
N CYS A 233 -19.58 14.93 -5.43
CA CYS A 233 -20.22 13.69 -5.90
C CYS A 233 -21.65 13.50 -5.36
N LEU A 234 -21.92 13.97 -4.14
CA LEU A 234 -23.23 13.88 -3.49
C LEU A 234 -24.16 15.06 -3.82
N ALA A 235 -23.65 16.16 -4.37
CA ALA A 235 -24.45 17.35 -4.68
C ALA A 235 -25.24 17.24 -5.99
N GLY A 236 -25.55 16.01 -6.43
CA GLY A 236 -26.36 15.76 -7.62
C GLY A 236 -25.59 15.95 -8.93
N SER A 237 -24.36 15.42 -9.02
CA SER A 237 -23.58 15.40 -10.27
C SER A 237 -24.44 14.87 -11.44
N ARG A 238 -24.90 15.77 -12.30
CA ARG A 238 -25.74 15.45 -13.46
C ARG A 238 -25.04 14.41 -14.34
N ILE A 239 -23.73 14.50 -14.48
CA ILE A 239 -22.91 13.56 -15.26
C ILE A 239 -22.98 12.15 -14.68
N MET A 240 -22.76 12.02 -13.36
CA MET A 240 -22.75 10.71 -12.70
C MET A 240 -24.12 10.02 -12.76
N TYR A 241 -25.20 10.78 -12.56
CA TYR A 241 -26.56 10.24 -12.50
C TYR A 241 -27.28 10.19 -13.85
N THR A 242 -26.82 10.86 -14.92
CA THR A 242 -27.54 10.86 -16.22
C THR A 242 -26.72 10.27 -17.37
N LYS A 243 -25.40 10.48 -17.38
CA LYS A 243 -24.52 10.06 -18.48
C LYS A 243 -23.62 8.87 -18.12
N CYS A 244 -23.33 8.66 -16.84
CA CYS A 244 -22.42 7.60 -16.36
C CYS A 244 -23.09 6.64 -15.34
N GLN A 245 -24.39 6.36 -15.49
CA GLN A 245 -25.10 5.42 -14.60
C GLN A 245 -24.55 3.98 -14.70
N LYS A 246 -24.18 3.53 -15.91
CA LYS A 246 -23.66 2.19 -16.19
C LYS A 246 -22.13 2.17 -16.20
N ARG A 247 -21.53 2.73 -15.16
CA ARG A 247 -20.07 2.79 -15.02
C ARG A 247 -19.49 1.48 -14.53
N HIS A 248 -18.29 1.16 -14.96
CA HIS A 248 -17.50 0.08 -14.36
C HIS A 248 -16.22 0.65 -13.76
N MET A 249 -15.78 0.04 -12.66
CA MET A 249 -14.54 0.43 -12.01
C MET A 249 -13.35 -0.02 -12.87
N VAL A 250 -12.47 0.92 -13.17
CA VAL A 250 -11.22 0.74 -13.91
C VAL A 250 -10.05 0.66 -12.92
N ALA A 251 -10.03 1.56 -11.94
CA ALA A 251 -9.03 1.61 -10.88
C ALA A 251 -9.71 1.91 -9.55
N VAL A 252 -9.14 1.37 -8.48
CA VAL A 252 -9.44 1.79 -7.11
C VAL A 252 -8.10 1.92 -6.40
N TRP A 253 -7.97 3.00 -5.65
CA TRP A 253 -6.82 3.25 -4.79
C TRP A 253 -7.30 3.83 -3.47
N THR A 254 -6.55 3.56 -2.42
CA THR A 254 -6.81 3.94 -1.03
C THR A 254 -5.48 4.24 -0.37
N VAL A 255 -5.50 4.96 0.76
CA VAL A 255 -4.28 5.25 1.55
C VAL A 255 -3.45 3.98 1.73
N GLY A 256 -2.16 4.08 1.42
CA GLY A 256 -1.22 2.96 1.48
C GLY A 256 -1.07 2.13 0.21
N GLY A 257 -1.96 2.32 -0.77
CA GLY A 257 -1.89 1.64 -2.06
C GLY A 257 -0.68 2.07 -2.87
N GLU A 258 0.07 1.11 -3.42
CA GLU A 258 1.06 1.39 -4.46
C GLU A 258 0.43 1.33 -5.86
N ALA A 259 1.24 1.61 -6.88
CA ALA A 259 0.84 1.43 -8.26
C ALA A 259 0.37 -0.02 -8.54
N VAL A 260 -0.73 -0.14 -9.28
CA VAL A 260 -1.30 -1.44 -9.68
C VAL A 260 -0.75 -1.81 -11.05
N TYR A 261 -0.11 -2.97 -11.14
CA TYR A 261 0.41 -3.52 -12.40
C TYR A 261 -0.41 -4.74 -12.81
N LEU A 262 -0.96 -4.69 -14.01
CA LEU A 262 -1.69 -5.82 -14.58
C LEU A 262 -0.72 -6.84 -15.18
N PRO A 263 -1.04 -8.15 -15.12
CA PRO A 263 -0.24 -9.16 -15.82
C PRO A 263 -0.08 -8.81 -17.30
N SER A 264 1.08 -9.11 -17.89
CA SER A 264 1.42 -8.70 -19.27
C SER A 264 0.49 -9.18 -20.37
N HIS A 265 -0.33 -10.21 -20.10
CA HIS A 265 -1.33 -10.79 -21.02
C HIS A 265 -2.76 -10.28 -20.73
N VAL A 266 -2.91 -9.30 -19.83
CA VAL A 266 -4.18 -8.78 -19.34
C VAL A 266 -4.23 -7.27 -19.50
N GLY A 267 -5.38 -6.71 -19.88
CA GLY A 267 -5.56 -5.26 -19.99
C GLY A 267 -6.97 -4.80 -19.67
N VAL A 268 -7.15 -3.51 -19.34
CA VAL A 268 -8.49 -2.92 -19.26
C VAL A 268 -8.90 -2.42 -20.66
N PRO A 269 -10.00 -2.91 -21.25
CA PRO A 269 -10.45 -2.44 -22.56
C PRO A 269 -10.99 -1.01 -22.45
N ILE A 270 -10.44 -0.10 -23.27
CA ILE A 270 -10.83 1.31 -23.34
C ILE A 270 -11.06 1.70 -24.81
N GLY A 271 -12.05 2.57 -25.05
CA GLY A 271 -12.46 2.99 -26.39
C GLY A 271 -13.31 1.99 -27.18
N GLY A 272 -13.72 2.39 -28.38
CA GLY A 272 -14.61 1.61 -29.26
C GLY A 272 -16.08 1.64 -28.83
N ASN A 273 -16.93 0.89 -29.52
CA ASN A 273 -18.40 0.96 -29.37
C ASN A 273 -18.96 0.33 -28.09
N HIS A 274 -18.15 -0.44 -27.36
CA HIS A 274 -18.59 -1.25 -26.22
C HIS A 274 -17.74 -1.06 -24.95
N SER A 275 -16.70 -0.22 -25.00
CA SER A 275 -15.82 0.07 -23.87
C SER A 275 -15.88 1.57 -23.52
N PRO A 276 -15.35 2.01 -22.37
CA PRO A 276 -15.43 3.40 -21.97
C PRO A 276 -14.83 4.34 -23.00
N ASN A 277 -15.50 5.46 -23.26
CA ASN A 277 -14.92 6.57 -24.00
C ASN A 277 -14.59 7.78 -23.11
N VAL A 278 -14.97 7.74 -21.83
CA VAL A 278 -14.68 8.77 -20.83
C VAL A 278 -14.31 8.11 -19.49
N PHE A 279 -13.37 8.72 -18.78
CA PHE A 279 -13.09 8.40 -17.39
C PHE A 279 -13.73 9.42 -16.45
N LEU A 280 -14.27 8.91 -15.34
CA LEU A 280 -14.75 9.68 -14.20
C LEU A 280 -13.87 9.36 -13.00
N LEU A 281 -13.20 10.37 -12.46
CA LEU A 281 -12.38 10.25 -11.25
C LEU A 281 -13.17 10.77 -10.05
N GLU A 282 -13.47 9.88 -9.11
CA GLU A 282 -14.10 10.19 -7.83
C GLU A 282 -12.99 10.17 -6.75
N ILE A 283 -12.69 11.30 -6.11
CA ILE A 283 -11.73 11.39 -4.99
C ILE A 283 -12.50 11.65 -3.70
N VAL A 284 -12.20 10.86 -2.67
CA VAL A 284 -12.71 11.04 -1.32
C VAL A 284 -11.60 11.64 -0.47
N TYR A 285 -11.87 12.84 0.04
CA TYR A 285 -11.01 13.54 0.98
C TYR A 285 -11.47 13.25 2.41
N ASP A 286 -10.52 12.94 3.29
CA ASP A 286 -10.73 12.96 4.74
C ASP A 286 -9.99 14.16 5.34
N ASN A 287 -10.74 15.10 5.93
CA ASN A 287 -10.20 16.36 6.45
C ASN A 287 -10.70 16.62 7.89
N PRO A 288 -10.34 15.76 8.85
CA PRO A 288 -10.85 15.85 10.23
C PRO A 288 -10.39 17.14 10.92
N GLN A 289 -9.25 17.69 10.52
CA GLN A 289 -8.68 18.93 11.05
C GLN A 289 -9.28 20.20 10.42
N GLN A 290 -10.18 20.07 9.43
CA GLN A 290 -10.82 21.17 8.72
C GLN A 290 -9.84 22.20 8.15
N ILE A 291 -8.74 21.71 7.57
CA ILE A 291 -7.71 22.54 6.94
C ILE A 291 -8.36 23.34 5.79
N LYS A 292 -8.24 24.67 5.83
CA LYS A 292 -8.82 25.59 4.84
C LYS A 292 -7.78 26.03 3.80
N GLY A 293 -8.26 26.37 2.60
CA GLY A 293 -7.42 26.95 1.53
C GLY A 293 -6.42 26.00 0.88
N ARG A 294 -6.51 24.70 1.19
CA ARG A 294 -5.69 23.66 0.55
C ARG A 294 -6.22 23.41 -0.87
N GLN A 295 -5.32 23.50 -1.85
CA GLN A 295 -5.62 23.16 -3.25
C GLN A 295 -5.11 21.76 -3.55
N ASP A 296 -5.85 20.99 -4.33
CA ASP A 296 -5.48 19.64 -4.72
C ASP A 296 -5.38 19.48 -6.24
N SER A 297 -4.45 18.63 -6.66
CA SER A 297 -4.24 18.24 -8.06
C SER A 297 -3.96 16.74 -8.16
N SER A 298 -4.45 15.97 -7.18
CA SER A 298 -4.22 14.53 -7.10
C SER A 298 -5.02 13.78 -8.16
N GLY A 299 -4.60 12.55 -8.45
CA GLY A 299 -5.16 11.79 -9.54
C GLY A 299 -4.51 10.44 -9.76
N VAL A 300 -4.56 9.98 -11.00
CA VAL A 300 -4.03 8.71 -11.44
C VAL A 300 -3.36 8.85 -12.79
N LYS A 301 -2.17 8.28 -12.92
CA LYS A 301 -1.49 8.07 -14.20
C LYS A 301 -1.90 6.72 -14.76
N VAL A 302 -2.41 6.73 -15.99
CA VAL A 302 -2.88 5.56 -16.73
C VAL A 302 -1.93 5.31 -17.90
N TYR A 303 -1.33 4.11 -17.91
CA TYR A 303 -0.50 3.66 -19.03
C TYR A 303 -1.33 2.86 -20.03
N TYR A 304 -1.30 3.22 -21.31
CA TYR A 304 -2.11 2.56 -22.33
C TYR A 304 -1.31 2.14 -23.57
N THR A 305 -1.83 1.13 -24.26
CA THR A 305 -1.36 0.69 -25.58
C THR A 305 -2.54 0.41 -26.49
N ASN A 306 -2.33 0.55 -27.80
CA ASN A 306 -3.26 0.06 -28.80
C ASN A 306 -3.04 -1.40 -29.20
N LYS A 307 -2.07 -2.09 -28.58
CA LYS A 307 -1.92 -3.54 -28.71
C LYS A 307 -2.90 -4.25 -27.79
N LEU A 308 -3.90 -4.92 -28.38
CA LEU A 308 -4.87 -5.72 -27.64
C LEU A 308 -4.16 -6.83 -26.84
N GLN A 309 -4.60 -7.00 -25.60
CA GLN A 309 -4.15 -8.08 -24.73
C GLN A 309 -4.93 -9.36 -24.97
N GLU A 310 -4.38 -10.48 -24.49
CA GLU A 310 -5.02 -11.79 -24.61
C GLU A 310 -6.33 -11.85 -23.81
N TYR A 311 -6.38 -11.17 -22.65
CA TYR A 311 -7.56 -11.14 -21.79
C TYR A 311 -7.93 -9.72 -21.33
N ASP A 312 -9.23 -9.44 -21.35
CA ASP A 312 -9.80 -8.25 -20.75
C ASP A 312 -9.88 -8.41 -19.24
N SER A 313 -9.61 -7.35 -18.49
CA SER A 313 -9.79 -7.29 -17.05
C SER A 313 -11.00 -6.48 -16.62
N GLY A 314 -11.48 -6.76 -15.42
CA GLY A 314 -12.50 -5.96 -14.76
C GLY A 314 -12.45 -6.11 -13.25
N ILE A 315 -13.26 -5.29 -12.57
CA ILE A 315 -13.43 -5.29 -11.12
C ILE A 315 -14.87 -5.66 -10.77
N ILE A 316 -15.07 -6.68 -9.94
CA ILE A 316 -16.38 -7.07 -9.39
C ILE A 316 -16.44 -6.69 -7.92
N SER A 317 -17.51 -5.99 -7.54
CA SER A 317 -17.96 -5.93 -6.15
C SER A 317 -18.97 -7.05 -5.85
N PRO A 318 -18.79 -7.92 -4.85
CA PRO A 318 -19.68 -9.04 -4.56
C PRO A 318 -21.01 -8.61 -3.92
N MET A 319 -21.25 -7.31 -3.69
CA MET A 319 -22.56 -6.82 -3.24
C MET A 319 -23.67 -7.03 -4.29
N PHE A 320 -23.32 -7.32 -5.54
CA PHE A 320 -24.30 -7.60 -6.59
C PHE A 320 -24.73 -9.07 -6.55
N ASN A 321 -25.95 -9.30 -6.05
CA ASN A 321 -26.52 -10.63 -5.78
C ASN A 321 -26.83 -11.47 -7.05
N SER A 322 -26.50 -10.98 -8.25
CA SER A 322 -26.77 -11.70 -9.51
C SER A 322 -26.00 -11.11 -10.71
N THR A 323 -24.69 -11.33 -10.79
CA THR A 323 -23.93 -11.09 -12.03
C THR A 323 -23.74 -12.40 -12.78
N SER A 324 -24.18 -12.46 -14.04
CA SER A 324 -23.91 -13.62 -14.90
C SER A 324 -22.43 -13.69 -15.24
N LEU A 325 -21.73 -14.73 -14.77
CA LEU A 325 -20.35 -14.97 -15.18
C LEU A 325 -20.30 -15.43 -16.65
N PRO A 326 -19.26 -15.06 -17.41
CA PRO A 326 -19.05 -15.57 -18.76
C PRO A 326 -18.92 -17.10 -18.74
N GLY A 327 -19.34 -17.74 -19.84
CA GLY A 327 -19.42 -19.21 -19.92
C GLY A 327 -18.12 -19.96 -19.64
N GLY A 328 -16.98 -19.31 -19.90
CA GLY A 328 -15.64 -19.84 -19.62
C GLY A 328 -15.15 -19.65 -18.18
N GLY A 329 -15.94 -18.99 -17.32
CA GLY A 329 -15.53 -18.53 -16.00
C GLY A 329 -14.58 -17.32 -16.04
N ILE A 330 -14.14 -16.87 -14.87
CA ILE A 330 -13.17 -15.79 -14.68
C ILE A 330 -11.96 -16.30 -13.88
N LYS A 331 -10.80 -15.69 -14.07
CA LYS A 331 -9.63 -15.90 -13.21
C LYS A 331 -9.42 -14.66 -12.36
N VAL A 332 -9.44 -14.81 -11.03
CA VAL A 332 -9.14 -13.71 -10.12
C VAL A 332 -7.62 -13.63 -9.95
N PHE A 333 -7.05 -12.42 -9.96
CA PHE A 333 -5.59 -12.21 -9.82
C PHE A 333 -5.22 -11.13 -8.80
N ALA A 334 -6.19 -10.35 -8.36
CA ALA A 334 -6.04 -9.45 -7.23
C ALA A 334 -7.38 -9.32 -6.48
N ALA A 335 -7.29 -8.97 -5.20
CA ALA A 335 -8.44 -8.72 -4.36
C ALA A 335 -8.13 -7.62 -3.33
N MET A 336 -9.08 -6.71 -3.15
CA MET A 336 -9.01 -5.62 -2.19
C MET A 336 -10.24 -5.67 -1.28
N ILE A 337 -10.02 -5.76 0.02
CA ILE A 337 -11.05 -5.71 1.05
C ILE A 337 -11.23 -4.25 1.46
N HIS A 338 -12.47 -3.76 1.43
CA HIS A 338 -12.85 -2.45 1.91
C HIS A 338 -13.98 -2.58 2.93
N ILE A 339 -13.71 -2.08 4.13
CA ILE A 339 -14.61 -2.06 5.28
C ILE A 339 -14.49 -0.67 5.88
N HIS A 340 -15.59 -0.07 6.35
CA HIS A 340 -15.51 1.24 7.01
C HIS A 340 -14.85 1.10 8.41
N TRP A 341 -14.77 2.21 9.14
CA TRP A 341 -14.02 2.38 10.39
C TRP A 341 -14.22 1.34 11.52
N ALA A 342 -15.26 0.49 11.46
CA ALA A 342 -15.52 -0.51 12.51
C ALA A 342 -14.97 -1.91 12.17
N GLY A 343 -14.35 -2.07 10.99
CA GLY A 343 -13.75 -3.31 10.55
C GLY A 343 -12.38 -3.54 11.19
N HIS A 344 -12.12 -4.76 11.65
CA HIS A 344 -10.80 -5.16 12.16
C HIS A 344 -10.19 -6.34 11.41
N ALA A 345 -11.02 -7.11 10.69
CA ALA A 345 -10.55 -8.23 9.87
C ALA A 345 -11.59 -8.54 8.78
N GLY A 346 -11.13 -9.06 7.63
CA GLY A 346 -12.00 -9.46 6.55
C GLY A 346 -11.42 -10.62 5.74
N TRP A 347 -12.28 -11.52 5.25
CA TRP A 347 -11.87 -12.55 4.32
C TRP A 347 -12.98 -12.97 3.36
N THR A 348 -12.58 -13.41 2.17
CA THR A 348 -13.49 -13.83 1.09
C THR A 348 -13.34 -15.31 0.83
N LYS A 349 -14.47 -16.02 0.80
CA LYS A 349 -14.54 -17.45 0.48
C LYS A 349 -15.39 -17.69 -0.74
N HIS A 350 -15.00 -18.69 -1.51
CA HIS A 350 -15.80 -19.21 -2.59
C HIS A 350 -16.51 -20.48 -2.12
N VAL A 351 -17.83 -20.50 -2.18
CA VAL A 351 -18.64 -21.70 -1.91
C VAL A 351 -19.20 -22.24 -3.21
N ARG A 352 -19.03 -23.54 -3.46
CA ARG A 352 -19.55 -24.22 -4.65
C ARG A 352 -20.28 -25.49 -4.23
N ASN A 353 -21.56 -25.60 -4.57
CA ASN A 353 -22.42 -26.74 -4.25
C ASN A 353 -22.36 -27.12 -2.76
N GLY A 354 -22.42 -26.13 -1.86
CA GLY A 354 -22.30 -26.32 -0.41
C GLY A 354 -20.88 -26.58 0.11
N LYS A 355 -19.89 -26.83 -0.75
CA LYS A 355 -18.48 -27.02 -0.35
C LYS A 355 -17.71 -25.70 -0.34
N LYS A 356 -17.04 -25.41 0.77
CA LYS A 356 -16.10 -24.29 0.91
C LYS A 356 -14.80 -24.59 0.15
N LEU A 357 -14.37 -23.67 -0.70
CA LEU A 357 -13.08 -23.70 -1.40
C LEU A 357 -12.05 -22.81 -0.67
N PRO A 358 -10.75 -22.86 -1.04
CA PRO A 358 -9.74 -21.97 -0.48
C PRO A 358 -10.15 -20.50 -0.55
N GLU A 359 -9.68 -19.74 0.44
CA GLU A 359 -9.95 -18.31 0.55
C GLU A 359 -9.38 -17.54 -0.65
N ILE A 360 -10.17 -16.60 -1.15
CA ILE A 360 -9.77 -15.66 -2.20
C ILE A 360 -9.00 -14.49 -1.59
N ALA A 361 -9.31 -14.06 -0.37
CA ALA A 361 -8.57 -12.98 0.28
C ALA A 361 -8.72 -13.11 1.79
N ARG A 362 -7.72 -12.69 2.55
CA ARG A 362 -7.74 -12.61 4.02
C ARG A 362 -6.85 -11.45 4.47
N LEU A 363 -7.39 -10.60 5.33
CA LEU A 363 -6.68 -9.59 6.12
C LEU A 363 -7.11 -9.78 7.57
N ASN A 364 -6.16 -10.16 8.43
CA ASN A 364 -6.40 -10.39 9.85
C ASN A 364 -6.34 -9.10 10.67
N ASN A 365 -5.48 -8.15 10.25
CA ASN A 365 -5.31 -6.84 10.87
C ASN A 365 -5.76 -5.80 9.84
N TYR A 366 -7.06 -5.59 9.68
CA TYR A 366 -7.58 -4.59 8.76
C TYR A 366 -7.51 -3.21 9.41
N ASP A 367 -7.01 -2.23 8.66
CA ASP A 367 -7.02 -0.82 9.03
C ASP A 367 -7.82 -0.03 7.99
N PHE A 368 -8.79 0.76 8.46
CA PHE A 368 -9.59 1.62 7.60
C PHE A 368 -8.74 2.71 6.95
N ASP A 369 -7.73 3.23 7.65
CA ASP A 369 -6.85 4.29 7.17
C ASP A 369 -5.68 3.73 6.34
N PHE A 370 -5.66 2.41 6.10
CA PHE A 370 -4.66 1.74 5.27
C PHE A 370 -5.23 0.52 4.56
N GLN A 371 -5.78 0.76 3.37
CA GLN A 371 -6.42 -0.27 2.58
C GLN A 371 -5.58 -0.54 1.35
N VAL A 372 -5.20 -1.80 1.15
CA VAL A 372 -4.28 -2.18 0.08
C VAL A 372 -4.77 -3.43 -0.64
N GLY A 373 -4.71 -3.39 -1.96
CA GLY A 373 -5.03 -4.54 -2.80
C GLY A 373 -3.93 -5.61 -2.69
N SER A 374 -4.32 -6.86 -2.41
CA SER A 374 -3.38 -7.97 -2.51
C SER A 374 -3.38 -8.54 -3.93
N VAL A 375 -2.22 -8.51 -4.60
CA VAL A 375 -2.00 -9.24 -5.86
C VAL A 375 -1.56 -10.65 -5.48
N ARG A 376 -2.41 -11.65 -5.74
CA ARG A 376 -2.05 -13.06 -5.66
C ARG A 376 -2.77 -13.80 -6.78
N PHE A 377 -2.12 -14.80 -7.38
CA PHE A 377 -2.81 -15.65 -8.34
C PHE A 377 -3.88 -16.48 -7.60
N PHE A 378 -5.15 -16.16 -7.86
CA PHE A 378 -6.31 -16.77 -7.20
C PHE A 378 -6.99 -17.82 -8.09
N PRO A 379 -7.79 -18.74 -7.51
CA PRO A 379 -8.39 -19.84 -8.25
C PRO A 379 -9.39 -19.38 -9.33
N LYS A 380 -9.51 -20.16 -10.42
CA LYS A 380 -10.51 -19.95 -11.47
C LYS A 380 -11.95 -20.13 -10.95
N ILE A 381 -12.80 -19.13 -11.17
CA ILE A 381 -14.20 -19.09 -10.75
C ILE A 381 -15.11 -19.39 -11.96
N CYS A 382 -16.02 -20.37 -11.84
CA CYS A 382 -16.98 -20.74 -12.90
C CYS A 382 -18.42 -20.61 -12.40
N ALA A 383 -19.36 -20.32 -13.30
CA ALA A 383 -20.81 -20.41 -13.05
C ALA A 383 -21.27 -21.85 -12.75
N GLY A 384 -20.71 -22.83 -13.47
CA GLY A 384 -20.87 -24.28 -13.21
C GLY A 384 -19.68 -25.06 -13.78
N LYS A 385 -19.52 -26.34 -13.40
CA LYS A 385 -18.51 -27.25 -13.98
C LYS A 385 -19.16 -28.55 -14.47
N CYS A 386 -18.78 -28.99 -15.67
CA CYS A 386 -19.05 -30.33 -16.20
C CYS A 386 -17.73 -30.92 -16.70
N ASN A 387 -17.34 -32.10 -16.21
CA ASN A 387 -16.08 -32.77 -16.56
C ASN A 387 -14.84 -31.85 -16.46
N GLY A 388 -14.76 -31.06 -15.38
CA GLY A 388 -13.64 -30.13 -15.14
C GLY A 388 -13.66 -28.82 -15.93
N LYS A 389 -14.49 -28.71 -16.99
CA LYS A 389 -14.64 -27.49 -17.81
C LYS A 389 -15.75 -26.58 -17.28
N CYS A 390 -15.57 -25.25 -17.37
CA CYS A 390 -16.61 -24.31 -16.98
C CYS A 390 -17.80 -24.39 -17.96
N THR A 391 -19.03 -24.28 -17.47
CA THR A 391 -20.26 -24.35 -18.27
C THR A 391 -21.15 -23.14 -18.05
N LYS A 392 -21.92 -22.75 -19.08
CA LYS A 392 -22.86 -21.61 -19.08
C LYS A 392 -24.12 -21.77 -18.19
N LYS A 393 -24.39 -22.96 -17.64
CA LYS A 393 -25.69 -23.24 -16.99
C LYS A 393 -25.69 -22.91 -15.50
N ARG A 394 -26.53 -21.92 -15.16
CA ARG A 394 -26.98 -21.38 -13.85
C ARG A 394 -26.13 -20.23 -13.27
N PRO A 395 -26.76 -19.20 -12.66
CA PRO A 395 -26.05 -18.17 -11.90
C PRO A 395 -25.27 -18.80 -10.76
N MET A 396 -24.12 -18.22 -10.44
CA MET A 396 -23.30 -18.65 -9.30
C MET A 396 -24.12 -18.50 -8.01
N ASN A 397 -24.17 -19.53 -7.16
CA ASN A 397 -25.06 -19.53 -5.99
C ASN A 397 -24.71 -18.49 -4.90
N ARG A 398 -23.50 -17.90 -4.93
CA ARG A 398 -23.07 -16.63 -4.29
C ARG A 398 -21.54 -16.61 -4.15
N LEU A 399 -20.92 -15.44 -4.39
CA LEU A 399 -19.68 -15.06 -3.71
C LEU A 399 -20.10 -14.42 -2.39
N LEU A 400 -19.72 -15.04 -1.27
CA LEU A 400 -20.07 -14.51 0.03
C LEU A 400 -18.84 -13.85 0.66
N PRO A 401 -18.94 -12.63 1.19
CA PRO A 401 -18.08 -12.24 2.30
C PRO A 401 -18.43 -13.15 3.46
N VAL A 402 -17.62 -14.17 3.71
CA VAL A 402 -17.93 -15.17 4.74
C VAL A 402 -17.14 -14.81 5.99
N GLY A 403 -17.52 -13.74 6.68
CA GLY A 403 -17.02 -13.45 8.03
C GLY A 403 -16.33 -12.09 8.15
N LEU A 404 -16.74 -11.39 9.21
CA LEU A 404 -16.35 -10.03 9.55
C LEU A 404 -16.32 -9.98 11.08
N ILE A 405 -15.26 -9.38 11.64
CA ILE A 405 -15.24 -9.02 13.06
C ILE A 405 -15.54 -7.52 13.10
N LEU A 406 -16.73 -7.18 13.59
CA LEU A 406 -17.18 -5.80 13.81
C LEU A 406 -17.33 -5.54 15.29
N THR A 407 -17.20 -4.28 15.68
CA THR A 407 -17.69 -3.81 16.97
C THR A 407 -19.23 -3.91 17.02
N PRO A 408 -19.84 -4.35 18.15
CA PRO A 408 -21.29 -4.45 18.27
C PRO A 408 -21.98 -3.10 18.08
N GLY A 409 -23.05 -3.06 17.28
CA GLY A 409 -24.02 -1.94 17.27
C GLY A 409 -23.99 -0.99 16.08
N LYS A 410 -23.19 -1.20 15.03
CA LYS A 410 -23.19 -0.33 13.83
C LYS A 410 -23.21 -1.13 12.53
N ALA A 411 -24.24 -0.89 11.71
CA ALA A 411 -24.33 -1.47 10.36
C ALA A 411 -23.38 -0.74 9.41
N GLN A 412 -22.60 -1.47 8.61
CA GLN A 412 -21.69 -0.90 7.62
C GLN A 412 -21.81 -1.58 6.25
N LEU A 413 -21.57 -0.78 5.20
CA LEU A 413 -21.52 -1.20 3.80
C LEU A 413 -20.19 -1.93 3.55
N PHE A 414 -20.25 -3.14 3.00
CA PHE A 414 -19.07 -3.95 2.69
C PHE A 414 -18.85 -3.98 1.18
N ILE A 415 -17.75 -3.43 0.68
CA ILE A 415 -17.40 -3.50 -0.75
C ILE A 415 -16.10 -4.30 -0.86
N LEU A 416 -16.06 -5.32 -1.69
CA LEU A 416 -14.83 -6.07 -1.98
C LEU A 416 -14.55 -5.96 -3.46
N CYS A 417 -13.44 -5.38 -3.86
CA CYS A 417 -13.08 -5.27 -5.27
C CYS A 417 -12.25 -6.50 -5.66
N MET A 418 -12.80 -7.38 -6.51
CA MET A 418 -12.09 -8.52 -7.09
C MET A 418 -11.70 -8.22 -8.53
N PHE A 419 -10.41 -8.33 -8.83
CA PHE A 419 -9.86 -8.12 -10.16
C PHE A 419 -9.78 -9.45 -10.90
N PHE A 420 -10.31 -9.50 -12.11
CA PHE A 420 -10.38 -10.73 -12.88
C PHE A 420 -10.05 -10.52 -14.35
N SER A 421 -9.74 -11.61 -15.07
CA SER A 421 -9.55 -11.61 -16.52
C SER A 421 -10.54 -12.54 -17.28
N GLY A 422 -10.88 -12.18 -18.53
CA GLY A 422 -11.85 -12.83 -19.43
C GLY A 422 -11.44 -12.75 -20.91
N HIS A 423 -12.11 -13.52 -21.80
CA HIS A 423 -11.72 -13.60 -23.23
C HIS A 423 -12.27 -12.43 -24.05
N ALA A 424 -11.40 -11.76 -24.82
CA ALA A 424 -11.76 -10.67 -25.73
C ALA A 424 -12.07 -11.17 -27.16
N ILE A 425 -12.90 -10.43 -27.91
CA ILE A 425 -13.12 -10.63 -29.37
C ILE A 425 -12.25 -9.60 -30.11
N PRO A 426 -11.31 -9.99 -30.99
CA PRO A 426 -10.41 -9.04 -31.63
C PRO A 426 -11.13 -8.17 -32.69
N THR A 427 -10.93 -6.86 -32.65
CA THR A 427 -11.28 -5.94 -33.76
C THR A 427 -10.03 -5.19 -34.26
N ARG A 428 -9.98 -4.93 -35.58
CA ARG A 428 -8.84 -4.58 -36.46
C ARG A 428 -7.67 -3.71 -35.90
N ARG A 429 -6.47 -4.03 -36.41
CA ARG A 429 -5.16 -3.38 -36.17
C ARG A 429 -5.02 -1.99 -36.81
N SER A 430 -4.40 -1.06 -36.08
CA SER A 430 -3.65 0.09 -36.62
C SER A 430 -2.31 0.25 -35.86
N SER A 431 -1.41 1.07 -36.41
CA SER A 431 0.02 1.26 -36.04
C SER A 431 0.30 1.36 -34.53
N HIS A 432 1.28 0.60 -34.02
CA HIS A 432 1.65 0.53 -32.60
C HIS A 432 1.87 1.92 -31.96
N GLN A 433 1.03 2.26 -30.99
CA GLN A 433 1.15 3.45 -30.14
C GLN A 433 1.05 3.02 -28.68
N THR A 434 1.99 3.51 -27.88
CA THR A 434 1.98 3.48 -26.42
C THR A 434 1.97 4.91 -25.93
N GLY A 435 1.24 5.18 -24.85
CA GLY A 435 1.15 6.51 -24.28
C GLY A 435 0.84 6.49 -22.79
N GLU A 436 0.97 7.67 -22.20
CA GLU A 436 0.63 7.94 -20.81
C GLU A 436 -0.51 8.96 -20.79
N LEU A 437 -1.48 8.78 -19.89
CA LEU A 437 -2.57 9.69 -19.65
C LEU A 437 -2.60 10.02 -18.16
N ILE A 438 -2.57 11.30 -17.81
CA ILE A 438 -2.79 11.75 -16.43
C ILE A 438 -4.26 12.17 -16.31
N VAL A 439 -4.96 11.54 -15.36
CA VAL A 439 -6.32 11.94 -14.97
C VAL A 439 -6.22 12.50 -13.56
N SER A 440 -6.35 13.82 -13.42
CA SER A 440 -6.25 14.51 -12.12
C SER A 440 -7.46 15.40 -11.89
N LEU A 441 -7.83 15.55 -10.63
CA LEU A 441 -8.83 16.53 -10.21
C LEU A 441 -8.12 17.80 -9.76
N GLN A 442 -8.47 18.94 -10.33
CA GLN A 442 -8.06 20.24 -9.81
C GLN A 442 -9.20 20.81 -8.97
N THR A 443 -8.94 21.09 -7.69
CA THR A 443 -9.89 21.72 -6.75
C THR A 443 -9.29 22.92 -6.06
#